data_AF-A0A060YQ79-F1
#
_entry.id   AF-A0A060YQ79-F1
#
_cell.length_a   1.000
_cell.length_b   1.000
_cell.length_c   1.000
_cell.angle_alpha   90.00
_cell.angle_beta   90.00
_cell.angle_gamma   90.00
#
_symmetry.space_group_name_H-M   'P 1'
#
loop_
_entity.id
_entity.type
_entity.pdbx_description
1 polymer ?
#
loop_
_entity_poly.entity_id
_entity_poly.type
_entity_poly.pdbx_seq_one_letter_code
_entity_poly.pdbx_strand_id
1 'polypeptide(L)'
;MLCLTDDRSHSLISTSQVYVIEVKVRDHRWTIKHRYSDFHDLHEKLTAEKKIEKHLLPPKKMIGKNSKSLVEKRQKELEVYLQTLLVRFPTAAPKVLSYFLHFHQYEINGITAALAEELFHKGEQLLVAGEVFTLCPLQLYAITQQLKLAKPTCSNGDAKADLGHILDFTCRLKYLKITGTRGEVGTSNIQEDSLTFDLSVFKALLQIEISDCNSAQIMGLPS
;
A
#
# COMPACT_ATOMS: atom_id res chain seq x y z
N MET A 1 -23.33 -11.94 -3.75
CA MET A 1 -22.41 -12.85 -3.03
C MET A 1 -21.10 -12.91 -3.82
N LEU A 2 -20.19 -11.97 -3.54
CA LEU A 2 -18.83 -11.85 -4.11
C LEU A 2 -18.06 -10.85 -3.21
N CYS A 3 -17.83 -11.23 -1.96
CA CYS A 3 -16.75 -10.67 -1.14
C CYS A 3 -15.78 -11.82 -0.93
N LEU A 4 -15.05 -12.16 -1.99
CA LEU A 4 -13.92 -13.08 -1.91
C LEU A 4 -12.86 -12.42 -1.03
N THR A 5 -12.74 -12.98 0.18
CA THR A 5 -11.49 -13.19 0.92
C THR A 5 -10.47 -12.08 0.77
N ASP A 6 -10.61 -11.10 1.64
CA ASP A 6 -9.47 -10.30 2.03
C ASP A 6 -8.60 -11.16 2.98
N ASP A 7 -7.80 -12.08 2.41
CA ASP A 7 -6.80 -12.87 3.14
C ASP A 7 -5.61 -11.95 3.46
N ARG A 8 -5.86 -10.97 4.33
CA ARG A 8 -4.82 -10.14 4.96
C ARG A 8 -4.39 -10.84 6.24
N SER A 9 -3.17 -11.33 6.24
CA SER A 9 -2.56 -11.98 7.39
C SER A 9 -1.15 -11.49 7.61
N HIS A 10 -0.64 -11.66 8.82
CA HIS A 10 0.75 -11.39 9.13
C HIS A 10 1.28 -12.37 10.17
N SER A 11 2.59 -12.59 10.14
CA SER A 11 3.31 -13.36 11.15
C SER A 11 4.48 -12.55 11.69
N LEU A 12 4.78 -12.70 12.98
CA LEU A 12 5.87 -11.98 13.64
C LEU A 12 7.00 -12.94 14.03
N ILE A 13 8.25 -12.49 13.92
CA ILE A 13 9.45 -13.15 14.48
C ILE A 13 10.32 -12.09 15.15
N SER A 14 10.73 -12.30 16.40
CA SER A 14 11.60 -11.37 17.12
C SER A 14 13.09 -11.74 16.99
N THR A 15 13.92 -10.80 16.52
CA THR A 15 15.39 -10.89 16.59
C THR A 15 15.94 -9.60 17.21
N SER A 16 16.64 -9.70 18.35
CA SER A 16 17.40 -8.59 18.95
C SER A 16 16.66 -7.23 19.01
N GLN A 17 15.48 -7.18 19.64
CA GLN A 17 14.60 -6.01 19.81
C GLN A 17 13.85 -5.50 18.56
N VAL A 18 14.00 -6.16 17.42
CA VAL A 18 13.27 -5.87 16.17
C VAL A 18 12.31 -7.01 15.86
N TYR A 19 11.07 -6.65 15.53
CA TYR A 19 10.04 -7.56 15.03
C TYR A 19 10.10 -7.57 13.51
N VAL A 20 10.35 -8.76 12.96
CA VAL A 20 10.21 -9.05 11.54
C VAL A 20 8.78 -9.48 11.32
N ILE A 21 8.05 -8.74 10.49
CA ILE A 21 6.64 -8.98 10.20
C ILE A 21 6.53 -9.42 8.75
N GLU A 22 6.11 -10.64 8.49
CA GLU A 22 5.66 -11.02 7.15
C GLU A 22 4.22 -10.53 7.01
N VAL A 23 3.94 -9.72 5.99
CA VAL A 23 2.60 -9.28 5.65
C VAL A 23 2.19 -10.01 4.37
N LYS A 24 1.00 -10.59 4.37
CA LYS A 24 0.44 -11.31 3.23
C LYS A 24 -0.91 -10.69 2.86
N VAL A 25 -1.07 -10.39 1.58
CA VAL A 25 -2.32 -9.91 0.99
C VAL A 25 -2.56 -10.68 -0.31
N ARG A 26 -3.52 -11.61 -0.28
CA ARG A 26 -3.76 -12.56 -1.40
C ARG A 26 -2.47 -13.32 -1.75
N ASP A 27 -2.01 -13.24 -3.00
CA ASP A 27 -0.82 -13.93 -3.50
C ASP A 27 0.49 -13.14 -3.25
N HIS A 28 0.38 -11.91 -2.74
CA HIS A 28 1.52 -11.06 -2.46
C HIS A 28 1.91 -11.15 -0.99
N ARG A 29 3.21 -11.25 -0.74
CA ARG A 29 3.80 -11.18 0.59
C ARG A 29 5.02 -10.29 0.59
N TRP A 30 5.29 -9.63 1.70
CA TRP A 30 6.52 -8.88 1.92
C TRP A 30 6.91 -8.88 3.39
N THR A 31 8.14 -8.49 3.68
CA THR A 31 8.65 -8.45 5.05
C THR A 31 8.96 -7.02 5.49
N ILE A 32 8.40 -6.59 6.62
CA ILE A 32 8.71 -5.31 7.25
C ILE A 32 9.41 -5.53 8.60
N LYS A 33 10.10 -4.49 9.10
CA LYS A 33 10.82 -4.55 10.38
C LYS A 33 10.42 -3.35 11.24
N HIS A 34 9.90 -3.63 12.44
CA HIS A 34 9.48 -2.61 13.40
C HIS A 34 9.98 -2.93 14.79
N ARG A 35 10.28 -1.91 15.58
CA ARG A 35 10.52 -2.02 17.03
C ARG A 35 9.22 -1.75 17.76
N TYR A 36 9.15 -2.13 19.03
CA TYR A 36 7.97 -1.85 19.87
C TYR A 36 7.61 -0.35 19.92
N SER A 37 8.60 0.56 19.89
CA SER A 37 8.34 2.01 19.81
C SER A 37 7.47 2.39 18.62
N ASP A 38 7.66 1.71 17.50
CA ASP A 38 6.99 2.03 16.25
C ASP A 38 5.51 1.60 16.32
N PHE A 39 5.20 0.49 17.02
CA PHE A 39 3.83 0.09 17.37
C PHE A 39 3.16 1.07 18.33
N HIS A 40 3.91 1.57 19.31
CA HIS A 40 3.40 2.58 20.24
C HIS A 40 3.04 3.88 19.50
N ASP A 41 3.91 4.36 18.63
CA ASP A 41 3.67 5.56 17.82
C ASP A 41 2.47 5.38 16.86
N LEU A 42 2.31 4.19 16.27
CA LEU A 42 1.12 3.83 15.50
C LEU A 42 -0.15 3.91 16.37
N HIS A 43 -0.12 3.33 17.56
CA HIS A 43 -1.26 3.30 18.47
C HIS A 43 -1.68 4.70 18.93
N GLU A 44 -0.73 5.55 19.30
CA GLU A 44 -1.00 6.93 19.72
C GLU A 44 -1.67 7.72 18.59
N LYS A 45 -1.18 7.60 17.35
CA LYS A 45 -1.77 8.24 16.17
C LYS A 45 -3.21 7.77 15.92
N LEU A 46 -3.44 6.45 15.92
CA LEU A 46 -4.78 5.88 15.71
C LEU A 46 -5.76 6.25 16.82
N THR A 47 -5.28 6.35 18.06
CA THR A 47 -6.09 6.73 19.24
C THR A 47 -6.44 8.22 19.22
N ALA A 48 -5.48 9.09 18.86
CA ALA A 48 -5.71 10.53 18.71
C ALA A 48 -6.80 10.83 17.67
N GLU A 49 -6.84 10.04 16.60
CA GLU A 49 -7.87 10.10 15.55
C GLU A 49 -9.20 9.40 15.96
N LYS A 50 -9.31 8.92 17.21
CA LYS A 50 -10.45 8.15 17.75
C LYS A 50 -10.81 6.91 16.92
N LYS A 51 -9.83 6.33 16.23
CA LYS A 51 -10.04 5.17 15.34
C LYS A 51 -10.00 3.84 16.09
N ILE A 52 -9.36 3.80 17.26
CA ILE A 52 -9.21 2.59 18.11
C ILE A 52 -9.31 2.92 19.61
N GLU A 53 -9.48 1.88 20.43
CA GLU A 53 -9.57 1.98 21.88
C GLU A 53 -8.18 2.07 22.55
N LYS A 54 -8.06 2.89 23.61
CA LYS A 54 -6.80 3.21 24.31
C LYS A 54 -6.07 2.01 24.93
N HIS A 55 -6.78 0.92 25.21
CA HIS A 55 -6.23 -0.23 25.93
C HIS A 55 -5.85 -1.40 25.00
N LEU A 56 -5.95 -1.18 23.67
CA LEU A 56 -5.74 -2.23 22.68
C LEU A 56 -4.25 -2.60 22.52
N LEU A 57 -3.32 -1.70 22.83
CA LEU A 57 -1.88 -1.96 22.70
C LEU A 57 -1.33 -2.78 23.89
N PRO A 58 -0.58 -3.87 23.66
CA PRO A 58 0.07 -4.63 24.72
C PRO A 58 1.10 -3.79 25.50
N PRO A 59 1.24 -3.96 26.83
CA PRO A 59 2.10 -3.11 27.65
C PRO A 59 3.60 -3.30 27.40
N LYS A 60 4.35 -2.18 27.47
CA LYS A 60 5.81 -2.13 27.23
C LYS A 60 6.65 -2.90 28.24
N LYS A 61 6.18 -3.06 29.48
CA LYS A 61 6.84 -3.87 30.53
C LYS A 61 5.96 -5.08 30.81
N MET A 62 6.52 -6.28 30.66
CA MET A 62 5.85 -7.51 31.05
C MET A 62 6.48 -8.03 32.33
N ILE A 63 5.64 -8.37 33.31
CA ILE A 63 6.08 -8.90 34.60
C ILE A 63 6.32 -10.41 34.43
N GLY A 64 7.55 -10.87 34.67
CA GLY A 64 7.90 -12.29 34.62
C GLY A 64 9.41 -12.54 34.76
N LYS A 65 9.80 -13.76 35.17
CA LYS A 65 11.19 -14.11 35.51
C LYS A 65 12.09 -14.49 34.32
N ASN A 66 11.52 -14.82 33.15
CA ASN A 66 12.28 -15.36 32.00
C ASN A 66 12.16 -14.48 30.75
N SER A 67 13.24 -13.78 30.38
CA SER A 67 13.29 -12.82 29.25
C SER A 67 12.84 -13.41 27.92
N LYS A 68 13.22 -14.65 27.60
CA LYS A 68 12.84 -15.33 26.34
C LYS A 68 11.32 -15.55 26.22
N SER A 69 10.68 -16.06 27.27
CA SER A 69 9.22 -16.28 27.30
C SER A 69 8.42 -14.98 27.23
N LEU A 70 8.97 -13.87 27.73
CA LEU A 70 8.33 -12.55 27.65
C LEU A 70 8.37 -11.97 26.23
N VAL A 71 9.48 -12.20 25.50
CA VAL A 71 9.61 -11.77 24.10
C VAL A 71 8.61 -12.52 23.22
N GLU A 72 8.51 -13.85 23.36
CA GLU A 72 7.57 -14.68 22.62
C GLU A 72 6.10 -14.31 22.93
N LYS A 73 5.77 -14.08 24.21
CA LYS A 73 4.42 -13.64 24.59
C LYS A 73 4.11 -12.26 24.01
N ARG A 74 5.02 -11.29 24.09
CA ARG A 74 4.84 -9.96 23.48
C ARG A 74 4.64 -10.04 21.97
N GLN A 75 5.43 -10.88 21.30
CA GLN A 75 5.31 -11.11 19.87
C GLN A 75 3.89 -11.57 19.52
N LYS A 76 3.36 -12.58 20.24
CA LYS A 76 1.98 -13.04 20.04
C LYS A 76 0.95 -11.95 20.33
N GLU A 77 1.13 -11.16 21.38
CA GLU A 77 0.22 -10.05 21.70
C GLU A 77 0.23 -8.94 20.64
N LEU A 78 1.40 -8.61 20.07
CA LEU A 78 1.52 -7.66 18.96
C LEU A 78 0.91 -8.20 17.66
N GLU A 79 0.99 -9.52 17.44
CA GLU A 79 0.35 -10.16 16.30
C GLU A 79 -1.18 -10.02 16.39
N VAL A 80 -1.75 -10.33 17.55
CA VAL A 80 -3.18 -10.16 17.84
C VAL A 80 -3.61 -8.70 17.73
N TYR A 81 -2.78 -7.76 18.19
CA TYR A 81 -3.02 -6.32 18.04
C TYR A 81 -3.19 -5.94 16.56
N LEU A 82 -2.24 -6.31 15.71
CA LEU A 82 -2.31 -6.04 14.28
C LEU A 82 -3.50 -6.75 13.61
N GLN A 83 -3.82 -7.99 13.99
CA GLN A 83 -4.98 -8.72 13.45
C GLN A 83 -6.27 -7.97 13.79
N THR A 84 -6.36 -7.46 15.01
CA THR A 84 -7.51 -6.67 15.45
C THR A 84 -7.64 -5.38 14.66
N LEU A 85 -6.52 -4.69 14.34
CA LEU A 85 -6.54 -3.51 13.48
C LEU A 85 -7.04 -3.83 12.07
N LEU A 86 -6.58 -4.93 11.47
CA LEU A 86 -7.00 -5.32 10.11
C LEU A 86 -8.49 -5.66 10.06
N VAL A 87 -9.02 -6.37 11.06
CA VAL A 87 -10.46 -6.65 11.19
C VAL A 87 -11.25 -5.36 11.40
N ARG A 88 -10.71 -4.38 12.13
CA ARG A 88 -11.36 -3.09 12.38
C ARG A 88 -11.49 -2.22 11.13
N PHE A 89 -10.57 -2.38 10.17
CA PHE A 89 -10.50 -1.62 8.91
C PHE A 89 -10.59 -2.54 7.68
N PRO A 90 -11.75 -3.20 7.46
CA PRO A 90 -11.89 -4.24 6.45
C PRO A 90 -11.84 -3.71 5.00
N THR A 91 -12.15 -2.43 4.79
CA THR A 91 -12.23 -1.84 3.45
C THR A 91 -10.98 -1.03 3.09
N ALA A 92 -10.56 -0.14 3.98
CA ALA A 92 -9.39 0.71 3.77
C ALA A 92 -8.70 0.99 5.10
N ALA A 93 -7.41 0.65 5.17
CA ALA A 93 -6.60 0.96 6.34
C ALA A 93 -6.38 2.48 6.46
N PRO A 94 -6.46 3.06 7.67
CA PRO A 94 -6.03 4.44 7.91
C PRO A 94 -4.61 4.67 7.39
N LYS A 95 -4.32 5.89 6.89
CA LYS A 95 -3.01 6.24 6.33
C LYS A 95 -1.85 5.79 7.22
N VAL A 96 -1.89 6.09 8.52
CA VAL A 96 -0.82 5.69 9.45
C VAL A 96 -0.60 4.18 9.53
N LEU A 97 -1.67 3.37 9.44
CA LEU A 97 -1.58 1.90 9.40
C LEU A 97 -1.09 1.41 8.03
N SER A 98 -1.56 2.02 6.94
CA SER A 98 -1.10 1.74 5.57
C SER A 98 0.41 1.98 5.42
N TYR A 99 0.93 3.06 6.02
CA TYR A 99 2.37 3.32 6.05
C TYR A 99 3.11 2.34 6.95
N PHE A 100 2.58 2.04 8.14
CA PHE A 100 3.17 1.05 9.05
C PHE A 100 3.32 -0.32 8.39
N LEU A 101 2.30 -0.79 7.65
CA LEU A 101 2.30 -2.10 6.99
C LEU A 101 2.89 -2.10 5.56
N HIS A 102 3.36 -0.95 5.07
CA HIS A 102 3.84 -0.78 3.69
C HIS A 102 2.79 -1.08 2.59
N PHE A 103 1.50 -0.90 2.89
CA PHE A 103 0.43 -1.02 1.90
C PHE A 103 0.59 -0.02 0.75
N HIS A 104 1.07 1.20 1.02
CA HIS A 104 1.41 2.20 0.00
C HIS A 104 2.48 1.74 -1.01
N GLN A 105 3.24 0.68 -0.71
CA GLN A 105 4.27 0.13 -1.61
C GLN A 105 3.80 -1.13 -2.34
N TYR A 106 2.97 -1.97 -1.70
CA TYR A 106 2.72 -3.33 -2.18
C TYR A 106 1.24 -3.71 -2.30
N GLU A 107 0.32 -3.00 -1.63
CA GLU A 107 -1.12 -3.29 -1.69
C GLU A 107 -1.80 -2.36 -2.71
N ILE A 108 -2.61 -2.93 -3.61
CA ILE A 108 -3.33 -2.19 -4.65
C ILE A 108 -4.07 -0.95 -4.10
N ASN A 109 -4.82 -1.11 -3.00
CA ASN A 109 -5.56 -0.01 -2.37
C ASN A 109 -4.61 1.04 -1.79
N GLY A 110 -3.56 0.62 -1.09
CA GLY A 110 -2.57 1.53 -0.50
C GLY A 110 -1.81 2.32 -1.55
N ILE A 111 -1.37 1.67 -2.64
CA ILE A 111 -0.64 2.30 -3.75
C ILE A 111 -1.50 3.37 -4.41
N THR A 112 -2.74 3.03 -4.76
CA THR A 112 -3.65 3.99 -5.42
C THR A 112 -4.07 5.12 -4.50
N ALA A 113 -4.29 4.88 -3.20
CA ALA A 113 -4.57 5.93 -2.23
C ALA A 113 -3.38 6.90 -2.07
N ALA A 114 -2.14 6.38 -2.01
CA ALA A 114 -0.94 7.20 -1.90
C ALA A 114 -0.69 8.04 -3.17
N LEU A 115 -0.88 7.43 -4.35
CA LEU A 115 -0.76 8.13 -5.62
C LEU A 115 -1.85 9.20 -5.80
N ALA A 116 -3.10 8.90 -5.46
CA ALA A 116 -4.18 9.87 -5.47
C ALA A 116 -3.87 11.08 -4.58
N GLU A 117 -3.35 10.84 -3.38
CA GLU A 117 -2.97 11.91 -2.47
C GLU A 117 -1.80 12.74 -3.00
N GLU A 118 -0.80 12.14 -3.63
CA GLU A 118 0.29 12.87 -4.29
C GLU A 118 -0.24 13.78 -5.40
N LEU A 119 -1.10 13.25 -6.27
CA LEU A 119 -1.68 13.97 -7.39
C LEU A 119 -2.68 15.04 -6.94
N PHE A 120 -3.37 14.83 -5.82
CA PHE A 120 -4.18 15.88 -5.19
C PHE A 120 -3.33 17.11 -4.84
N HIS A 121 -2.12 16.92 -4.31
CA HIS A 121 -1.28 18.04 -3.87
C HIS A 121 -0.46 18.67 -5.01
N LYS A 122 0.00 17.85 -5.97
CA LYS A 122 0.98 18.29 -6.99
C LYS A 122 0.51 18.15 -8.43
N GLY A 123 -0.60 17.46 -8.69
CA GLY A 123 -1.04 17.07 -10.03
C GLY A 123 -1.18 18.26 -10.98
N GLU A 124 -1.89 19.31 -10.57
CA GLU A 124 -2.07 20.49 -11.44
C GLU A 124 -0.74 21.19 -11.75
N GLN A 125 0.15 21.32 -10.77
CA GLN A 125 1.46 21.92 -10.97
C GLN A 125 2.30 21.13 -12.00
N LEU A 126 2.33 19.80 -11.86
CA LEU A 126 3.04 18.89 -12.76
C LEU A 126 2.48 18.97 -14.19
N LEU A 127 1.15 19.04 -14.34
CA LEU A 127 0.49 19.15 -15.65
C LEU A 127 0.78 20.49 -16.33
N VAL A 128 0.74 21.60 -15.60
CA VAL A 128 1.05 22.93 -16.13
C VAL A 128 2.52 23.05 -16.52
N ALA A 129 3.43 22.50 -15.71
CA ALA A 129 4.86 22.49 -16.01
C ALA A 129 5.21 21.59 -17.21
N GLY A 130 4.33 20.64 -17.56
CA GLY A 130 4.58 19.68 -18.63
C GLY A 130 5.70 18.70 -18.27
N GLU A 131 5.84 18.38 -16.98
CA GLU A 131 6.90 17.49 -16.49
C GLU A 131 6.66 16.04 -16.95
N VAL A 132 7.76 15.30 -17.11
CA VAL A 132 7.71 13.85 -17.31
C VAL A 132 7.32 13.22 -15.99
N PHE A 133 6.15 12.57 -15.95
CA PHE A 133 5.72 11.83 -14.77
C PHE A 133 6.15 10.38 -14.88
N THR A 134 6.72 9.84 -13.80
CA THR A 134 7.23 8.47 -13.76
C THR A 134 6.30 7.57 -12.96
N LEU A 135 5.92 6.42 -13.54
CA LEU A 135 5.17 5.37 -12.87
C LEU A 135 5.89 4.03 -13.03
N CYS A 136 5.78 3.14 -12.04
CA CYS A 136 6.23 1.76 -12.19
C CYS A 136 5.08 0.83 -12.66
N PRO A 137 5.37 -0.34 -13.25
CA PRO A 137 4.36 -1.34 -13.61
C PRO A 137 3.42 -1.70 -12.47
N LEU A 138 3.90 -1.82 -11.23
CA LEU A 138 3.05 -2.11 -10.07
C LEU A 138 2.02 -1.00 -9.80
N GLN A 139 2.38 0.28 -9.97
CA GLN A 139 1.43 1.39 -9.83
C GLN A 139 0.37 1.36 -10.94
N LEU A 140 0.77 1.13 -12.20
CA LEU A 140 -0.15 1.03 -13.34
C LEU A 140 -1.08 -0.18 -13.21
N TYR A 141 -0.55 -1.30 -12.75
CA TYR A 141 -1.32 -2.49 -12.40
C TYR A 141 -2.34 -2.15 -11.31
N ALA A 142 -1.93 -1.48 -10.24
CA ALA A 142 -2.83 -1.13 -9.15
C ALA A 142 -4.00 -0.23 -9.62
N ILE A 143 -3.72 0.77 -10.47
CA ILE A 143 -4.74 1.60 -11.12
C ILE A 143 -5.69 0.73 -11.95
N THR A 144 -5.15 -0.14 -12.81
CA THR A 144 -5.93 -1.04 -13.66
C THR A 144 -6.87 -1.94 -12.84
N GLN A 145 -6.38 -2.49 -11.73
CA GLN A 145 -7.20 -3.33 -10.86
C GLN A 145 -8.28 -2.52 -10.12
N GLN A 146 -7.98 -1.31 -9.65
CA GLN A 146 -8.99 -0.46 -9.01
C GLN A 146 -10.14 -0.12 -9.96
N LEU A 147 -9.83 0.21 -11.22
CA LEU A 147 -10.84 0.57 -12.21
C LEU A 147 -11.77 -0.61 -12.55
N LYS A 148 -11.26 -1.85 -12.51
CA LYS A 148 -12.07 -3.07 -12.69
C LYS A 148 -13.08 -3.31 -11.56
N LEU A 149 -12.80 -2.83 -10.35
CA LEU A 149 -13.65 -3.09 -9.19
C LEU A 149 -14.91 -2.23 -9.14
N ALA A 150 -14.96 -1.12 -9.90
CA ALA A 150 -16.11 -0.20 -9.98
C ALA A 150 -16.67 0.24 -8.60
N LYS A 151 -15.82 0.28 -7.57
CA LYS A 151 -16.19 0.67 -6.20
C LYS A 151 -15.87 2.15 -5.95
N PRO A 152 -16.65 2.86 -5.12
CA PRO A 152 -16.26 4.18 -4.63
C PRO A 152 -14.93 4.09 -3.88
N THR A 153 -13.92 4.82 -4.34
CA THR A 153 -12.56 4.78 -3.77
C THR A 153 -12.43 5.65 -2.51
N CYS A 154 -13.35 6.60 -2.31
CA CYS A 154 -13.51 7.33 -1.05
C CYS A 154 -14.34 6.56 -0.01
N SER A 155 -13.83 5.43 0.50
CA SER A 155 -14.57 4.64 1.51
C SER A 155 -14.66 5.31 2.89
N ASN A 156 -13.82 6.30 3.18
CA ASN A 156 -13.68 6.91 4.52
C ASN A 156 -13.81 8.44 4.57
N GLY A 157 -14.29 9.08 3.49
CA GLY A 157 -14.41 10.55 3.41
C GLY A 157 -13.08 11.30 3.25
N ASP A 158 -11.98 10.59 2.98
CA ASP A 158 -10.70 11.21 2.63
C ASP A 158 -10.68 11.56 1.14
N ALA A 159 -11.20 12.75 0.82
CA ALA A 159 -11.28 13.26 -0.56
C ALA A 159 -9.91 13.34 -1.25
N LYS A 160 -8.79 13.31 -0.51
CA LYS A 160 -7.45 13.34 -1.10
C LYS A 160 -7.04 11.99 -1.69
N ALA A 161 -7.60 10.90 -1.19
CA ALA A 161 -7.34 9.55 -1.67
C ALA A 161 -8.30 9.10 -2.80
N ASP A 162 -9.07 10.04 -3.36
CA ASP A 162 -10.04 9.75 -4.42
C ASP A 162 -9.35 9.39 -5.74
N LEU A 163 -9.82 8.33 -6.40
CA LEU A 163 -9.29 7.86 -7.69
C LEU A 163 -9.51 8.87 -8.82
N GLY A 164 -10.44 9.80 -8.67
CA GLY A 164 -10.68 10.91 -9.58
C GLY A 164 -9.43 11.78 -9.80
N HIS A 165 -8.58 11.96 -8.79
CA HIS A 165 -7.32 12.69 -8.96
C HIS A 165 -6.36 11.95 -9.91
N ILE A 166 -6.31 10.62 -9.80
CA ILE A 166 -5.53 9.78 -10.73
C ILE A 166 -6.14 9.86 -12.14
N LEU A 167 -7.46 9.76 -12.27
CA LEU A 167 -8.13 9.76 -13.56
C LEU A 167 -7.99 11.11 -14.29
N ASP A 168 -8.20 12.24 -13.60
CA ASP A 168 -7.99 13.57 -14.19
C ASP A 168 -6.55 13.74 -14.66
N PHE A 169 -5.60 13.41 -13.79
CA PHE A 169 -4.18 13.54 -14.08
C PHE A 169 -3.75 12.67 -15.27
N THR A 170 -4.09 11.37 -15.26
CA THR A 170 -3.74 10.43 -16.33
C THR A 170 -4.39 10.81 -17.66
N CYS A 171 -5.62 11.31 -17.67
CA CYS A 171 -6.28 11.78 -18.89
C CYS A 171 -5.56 12.97 -19.53
N ARG A 172 -4.92 13.84 -18.72
CA ARG A 172 -4.27 15.09 -19.16
C ARG A 172 -2.75 14.97 -19.34
N LEU A 173 -2.12 13.92 -18.80
CA LEU A 173 -0.68 13.75 -18.84
C LEU A 173 -0.15 13.63 -20.28
N LYS A 174 0.91 14.38 -20.60
CA LYS A 174 1.53 14.42 -21.93
C LYS A 174 2.78 13.53 -22.06
N TYR A 175 3.55 13.40 -20.98
CA TYR A 175 4.83 12.71 -21.00
C TYR A 175 4.89 11.68 -19.86
N LEU A 176 4.87 10.41 -20.22
CA LEU A 176 4.92 9.30 -19.27
C LEU A 176 6.25 8.57 -19.41
N LYS A 177 6.89 8.30 -18.28
CA LYS A 177 7.97 7.34 -18.17
C LYS A 177 7.53 6.14 -17.34
N ILE A 178 7.72 4.95 -17.88
CA ILE A 178 7.48 3.68 -17.20
C ILE A 178 8.83 3.04 -16.91
N THR A 179 9.14 2.83 -15.64
CA THR A 179 10.36 2.16 -15.21
C THR A 179 10.01 1.02 -14.27
N GLY A 180 10.22 -0.21 -14.75
CA GLY A 180 10.10 -1.41 -13.93
C GLY A 180 11.35 -1.71 -13.13
N THR A 181 11.21 -2.65 -12.22
CA THR A 181 12.27 -3.17 -11.37
C THR A 181 12.66 -4.55 -11.87
N ARG A 182 13.97 -4.81 -11.95
CA ARG A 182 14.46 -6.16 -12.22
C ARG A 182 14.34 -7.03 -10.98
N GLY A 183 13.56 -8.09 -11.07
CA GLY A 183 13.33 -9.04 -9.97
C GLY A 183 12.21 -8.62 -9.02
N GLU A 184 12.36 -8.99 -7.75
CA GLU A 184 11.38 -8.71 -6.70
C GLU A 184 11.30 -7.22 -6.35
N VAL A 185 10.09 -6.69 -6.20
CA VAL A 185 9.89 -5.31 -5.70
C VAL A 185 10.20 -5.26 -4.21
N GLY A 186 11.29 -4.59 -3.85
CA GLY A 186 11.68 -4.37 -2.46
C GLY A 186 11.87 -5.68 -1.69
N THR A 187 11.07 -5.89 -0.64
CA THR A 187 11.08 -7.10 0.18
C THR A 187 9.92 -8.06 -0.14
N SER A 188 9.22 -7.82 -1.24
CA SER A 188 8.03 -8.58 -1.63
C SER A 188 8.34 -9.70 -2.61
N ASN A 189 7.39 -10.61 -2.82
CA ASN A 189 7.45 -11.57 -3.92
C ASN A 189 6.87 -11.02 -5.25
N ILE A 190 6.60 -9.72 -5.34
CA ILE A 190 5.95 -9.11 -6.51
C ILE A 190 6.96 -9.04 -7.66
N GLN A 191 6.57 -9.58 -8.82
CA GLN A 191 7.34 -9.54 -10.07
C GLN A 191 6.64 -8.61 -11.06
N GLU A 192 7.19 -7.41 -11.29
CA GLU A 192 6.58 -6.42 -12.19
C GLU A 192 6.42 -6.92 -13.63
N ASP A 193 7.32 -7.79 -14.10
CA ASP A 193 7.29 -8.40 -15.45
C ASP A 193 6.08 -9.30 -15.74
N SER A 194 5.31 -9.65 -14.70
CA SER A 194 4.10 -10.48 -14.79
C SER A 194 2.80 -9.70 -14.58
N LEU A 195 2.87 -8.40 -14.29
CA LEU A 195 1.71 -7.59 -13.97
C LEU A 195 1.12 -6.95 -15.23
N THR A 196 -0.06 -7.42 -15.64
CA THR A 196 -0.79 -6.81 -16.77
C THR A 196 -1.46 -5.49 -16.39
N PHE A 197 -1.17 -4.41 -17.11
CA PHE A 197 -1.78 -3.10 -16.91
C PHE A 197 -2.25 -2.45 -18.22
N ASP A 198 -3.20 -1.53 -18.10
CA ASP A 198 -3.86 -0.90 -19.24
C ASP A 198 -3.59 0.61 -19.29
N LEU A 199 -3.06 1.08 -20.41
CA LEU A 199 -2.73 2.49 -20.65
C LEU A 199 -3.90 3.28 -21.27
N SER A 200 -5.07 2.67 -21.46
CA SER A 200 -6.24 3.33 -22.05
C SER A 200 -6.74 4.53 -21.25
N VAL A 201 -6.38 4.67 -19.97
CA VAL A 201 -6.73 5.84 -19.15
C VAL A 201 -6.00 7.10 -19.59
N PHE A 202 -4.88 6.95 -20.29
CA PHE A 202 -4.10 8.07 -20.78
C PHE A 202 -4.63 8.55 -22.13
N LYS A 203 -5.22 9.75 -22.16
CA LYS A 203 -5.92 10.28 -23.36
C LYS A 203 -5.14 11.37 -24.11
N ALA A 204 -4.14 11.96 -23.49
CA ALA A 204 -3.40 13.10 -24.02
C ALA A 204 -1.88 12.86 -24.15
N LEU A 205 -1.42 11.60 -24.04
CA LEU A 205 0.00 11.27 -24.14
C LEU A 205 0.56 11.63 -25.52
N LEU A 206 1.67 12.35 -25.51
CA LEU A 206 2.47 12.70 -26.68
C LEU A 206 3.72 11.83 -26.78
N GLN A 207 4.28 11.40 -25.64
CA GLN A 207 5.45 10.52 -25.59
C GLN A 207 5.35 9.57 -24.41
N ILE A 208 5.81 8.34 -24.64
CA ILE A 208 5.99 7.31 -23.62
C ILE A 208 7.42 6.77 -23.72
N GLU A 209 8.13 6.76 -22.60
CA GLU A 209 9.39 6.03 -22.44
C GLU A 209 9.13 4.80 -21.58
N ILE A 210 9.55 3.61 -22.04
CA ILE A 210 9.36 2.36 -21.31
C ILE A 210 10.71 1.68 -21.12
N SER A 211 11.02 1.36 -19.87
CA SER A 211 12.29 0.75 -19.44
C SER A 211 12.01 -0.39 -18.46
N ASP A 212 12.78 -1.48 -18.60
CA ASP A 212 12.73 -2.65 -17.71
C ASP A 212 11.29 -3.17 -17.47
N CYS A 213 10.50 -3.28 -18.55
CA CYS A 213 9.10 -3.72 -18.50
C CYS A 213 8.82 -4.70 -19.65
N ASN A 214 8.09 -5.78 -19.34
CA ASN A 214 7.63 -6.74 -20.34
C ASN A 214 6.51 -6.14 -21.21
N SER A 215 6.78 -5.92 -22.49
CA SER A 215 5.81 -5.33 -23.43
C SER A 215 4.54 -6.17 -23.61
N ALA A 216 4.59 -7.49 -23.38
CA ALA A 216 3.42 -8.36 -23.47
C ALA A 216 2.38 -8.11 -22.37
N GLN A 217 2.76 -7.41 -21.30
CA GLN A 217 1.88 -7.05 -20.19
C GLN A 217 1.19 -5.70 -20.37
N ILE A 218 1.51 -4.97 -21.45
CA ILE A 218 1.02 -3.62 -21.69
C ILE A 218 -0.17 -3.66 -22.64
N MET A 219 -1.33 -3.22 -22.15
CA MET A 219 -2.56 -3.10 -22.91
C MET A 219 -2.88 -1.63 -23.20
N GLY A 220 -3.74 -1.38 -24.19
CA GLY A 220 -4.32 -0.04 -24.42
C GLY A 220 -3.38 1.00 -25.06
N LEU A 221 -2.25 0.56 -25.63
CA LEU A 221 -1.46 1.43 -26.50
C LEU A 221 -2.24 1.71 -27.79
N PRO A 222 -2.30 2.97 -28.26
CA PRO A 222 -2.92 3.28 -29.54
C PRO A 222 -2.15 2.55 -30.66
N SER A 223 -2.89 1.79 -31.46
CA SER A 223 -2.42 1.11 -32.68
C SER A 223 -2.09 2.09 -33.80
#